data_AF-X8IR92-F1
#
_entry.id   AF-X8IR92-F1
#
_cell.length_a   1.000
_cell.length_b   1.000
_cell.length_c   1.000
_cell.angle_alpha   90.00
_cell.angle_beta   90.00
_cell.angle_gamma   90.00
#
_symmetry.space_group_name_H-M   'P 1'
#
loop_
_entity.id
_entity.type
_entity.pdbx_description
1 polymer ?
#
loop_
_entity_poly.entity_id
_entity_poly.type
_entity_poly.pdbx_seq_one_letter_code
_entity_poly.pdbx_strand_id
1 'polypeptide(L)' 'MMPDSTSKMIQDIETERERSSNLTRKDLEKAYIDLKKDKFTSDKRIRFTAVLAECTKLYQ' A
#
# COMPACT_ATOMS: atom_id res chain seq x y z
N MET A 1 10.81 25.23 -12.67
CA MET A 1 11.80 24.13 -12.68
C MET A 1 11.04 22.89 -12.24
N MET A 2 10.86 21.88 -13.10
CA MET A 2 10.28 20.61 -12.62
C MET A 2 11.26 20.01 -11.61
N PRO A 3 10.80 19.51 -10.45
CA PRO A 3 11.67 18.68 -9.63
C PRO A 3 12.20 17.55 -10.51
N ASP A 4 13.50 17.28 -10.39
CA ASP A 4 14.14 16.23 -11.17
C ASP A 4 13.32 14.95 -11.05
N SER A 5 13.00 14.29 -12.17
CA SER A 5 12.02 13.19 -12.21
C SER A 5 12.36 12.11 -11.18
N THR A 6 13.65 11.92 -10.91
CA THR A 6 14.20 11.04 -9.89
C THR A 6 13.82 11.46 -8.47
N SER A 7 13.92 12.75 -8.13
CA SER A 7 13.55 13.25 -6.81
C SER A 7 12.07 13.07 -6.52
N LYS A 8 11.21 13.27 -7.54
CA LYS A 8 9.78 13.04 -7.40
C LYS A 8 9.46 11.56 -7.16
N MET A 9 10.11 10.66 -7.89
CA MET A 9 9.94 9.21 -7.69
C MET A 9 10.35 8.77 -6.28
N ILE A 10 11.46 9.30 -5.74
CA ILE A 10 11.90 8.99 -4.37
C ILE A 10 10.84 9.46 -3.36
N GLN A 11 10.34 10.68 -3.52
CA GLN A 11 9.31 11.24 -2.63
C GLN A 11 8.01 10.42 -2.67
N ASP A 12 7.57 9.97 -3.85
CA ASP A 12 6.38 9.13 -4.00
C ASP A 12 6.55 7.77 -3.31
N ILE A 13 7.75 7.17 -3.40
CA ILE A 13 8.09 5.90 -2.73
C ILE A 13 8.07 6.08 -1.19
N GLU A 14 8.70 7.13 -0.67
CA GLU A 14 8.74 7.40 0.77
C GLU A 14 7.34 7.68 1.33
N THR A 15 6.54 8.45 0.61
CA THR A 15 5.15 8.76 0.97
C THR A 15 4.31 7.48 1.06
N GLU A 16 4.43 6.59 0.07
CA GLU A 16 3.67 5.34 0.09
C GLU A 16 4.15 4.40 1.21
N ARG A 17 5.46 4.37 1.51
CA ARG A 17 6.01 3.61 2.63
C ARG A 17 5.47 4.09 3.98
N GLU A 18 5.45 5.40 4.21
CA GLU A 18 4.87 5.99 5.41
C GLU A 18 3.37 5.69 5.53
N ARG A 19 2.63 5.83 4.43
CA ARG A 19 1.19 5.48 4.37
C ARG A 19 0.96 4.02 4.74
N SER A 20 1.72 3.09 4.16
CA SER A 20 1.64 1.64 4.45
C SER A 20 1.93 1.32 5.92
N SER A 21 2.95 1.95 6.52
CA SER A 21 3.33 1.72 7.93
C SER A 21 2.29 2.21 8.96
N ASN A 22 1.38 3.07 8.54
CA ASN A 22 0.35 3.69 9.39
C ASN A 22 -1.06 3.12 9.15
N LEU A 23 -1.18 2.07 8.35
CA LEU A 23 -2.47 1.44 8.11
C LEU A 23 -3.07 0.88 9.39
N THR A 24 -4.35 1.18 9.60
CA THR A 24 -5.14 0.60 10.68
C THR A 24 -5.80 -0.70 10.21
N ARG A 25 -6.31 -1.48 11.18
CA ARG A 25 -7.14 -2.65 10.87
C ARG A 25 -8.33 -2.31 9.95
N LYS A 26 -8.96 -1.15 10.13
CA LYS A 26 -10.09 -0.69 9.29
C LYS A 26 -9.66 -0.46 7.85
N ASP A 27 -8.46 0.07 7.63
CA ASP A 27 -7.93 0.29 6.29
C ASP A 27 -7.65 -1.03 5.57
N LEU A 28 -7.12 -2.02 6.30
CA LEU A 28 -6.91 -3.38 5.79
C LEU A 28 -8.23 -4.09 5.47
N GLU A 29 -9.23 -3.97 6.34
CA GLU A 29 -10.58 -4.52 6.11
C GLU A 29 -11.21 -3.92 4.84
N LYS A 30 -11.09 -2.60 4.65
CA LYS A 30 -11.56 -1.93 3.43
C LYS A 30 -10.82 -2.45 2.19
N ALA A 31 -9.49 -2.54 2.25
CA ALA A 31 -8.69 -3.03 1.13
C ALA A 31 -9.02 -4.49 0.77
N TYR A 32 -9.33 -5.34 1.76
CA TYR A 32 -9.82 -6.70 1.54
C TYR A 32 -11.20 -6.75 0.88
N ILE A 33 -12.13 -5.89 1.32
CA ILE A 33 -13.47 -5.79 0.72
C ILE A 33 -13.37 -5.39 -0.76
N ASP A 34 -12.51 -4.43 -1.08
CA ASP A 34 -12.29 -3.98 -2.46
C ASP A 34 -11.65 -5.11 -3.29
N LEU A 35 -10.67 -5.84 -2.74
CA LEU A 35 -10.09 -7.03 -3.36
C LEU A 35 -11.14 -8.13 -3.65
N LYS A 36 -12.09 -8.33 -2.73
CA LYS A 36 -13.18 -9.30 -2.88
C LYS A 36 -14.14 -8.90 -4.00
N LYS A 37 -14.45 -7.61 -4.17
CA LYS A 37 -15.27 -7.10 -5.28
C LYS A 37 -14.59 -7.36 -6.63
N ASP A 38 -13.27 -7.22 -6.67
CA ASP A 38 -12.45 -7.49 -7.85
C ASP A 38 -12.23 -9.01 -8.09
N LYS A 39 -12.95 -9.89 -7.38
CA LYS A 39 -12.82 -11.35 -7.51
C LYS A 39 -11.38 -11.85 -7.35
N PHE A 40 -10.58 -11.14 -6.56
CA PHE A 40 -9.20 -11.51 -6.28
C PHE A 40 -8.34 -11.66 -7.55
N THR A 41 -8.45 -10.75 -8.52
CA THR A 41 -7.53 -10.72 -9.66
C THR A 41 -6.07 -10.68 -9.21
N SER A 42 -5.18 -11.22 -10.03
CA SER A 42 -3.77 -11.41 -9.68
C SER A 42 -3.08 -10.09 -9.31
N ASP A 43 -3.29 -9.03 -10.08
CA ASP A 43 -2.74 -7.70 -9.84
C ASP A 43 -3.15 -7.13 -8.47
N LYS A 44 -4.43 -7.26 -8.12
CA LYS A 44 -4.99 -6.76 -6.86
C LYS A 44 -4.50 -7.57 -5.66
N ARG A 45 -4.41 -8.90 -5.81
CA ARG A 45 -3.83 -9.77 -4.77
C ARG A 45 -2.38 -9.41 -4.48
N ILE A 46 -1.55 -9.26 -5.51
CA ILE A 46 -0.13 -8.90 -5.35
C ILE A 46 -0.01 -7.58 -4.59
N ARG A 47 -0.79 -6.56 -4.98
CA ARG A 47 -0.79 -5.26 -4.31
C ARG A 47 -1.24 -5.36 -2.85
N PHE A 48 -2.29 -6.14 -2.56
CA PHE A 48 -2.78 -6.33 -1.21
C PHE A 48 -1.76 -7.08 -0.32
N THR A 49 -1.08 -8.09 -0.84
CA THR A 49 -0.01 -8.80 -0.12
C THR A 49 1.18 -7.89 0.19
N ALA A 50 1.57 -7.00 -0.74
CA ALA A 50 2.61 -6.01 -0.50
C ALA A 50 2.23 -5.04 0.64
N VAL A 51 0.99 -4.55 0.61
CA VAL A 51 0.42 -3.71 1.67
C VAL A 51 0.44 -4.42 3.03
N LEU A 52 0.12 -5.72 3.08
CA LEU A 52 0.18 -6.51 4.31
C LEU A 52 1.61 -6.71 4.82
N ALA A 53 2.57 -6.97 3.92
CA ALA A 53 3.98 -7.18 4.29
C ALA A 53 4.63 -5.91 4.86
N GLU A 54 4.23 -4.73 4.38
CA GLU A 54 4.70 -3.44 4.87
C GLU A 54 3.99 -2.96 6.15
N CYS A 55 2.82 -3.53 6.46
CA CYS A 55 2.07 -3.27 7.67
C CYS A 55 2.69 -4.04 8.87
N THR A 56 3.91 -3.65 9.27
CA THR A 56 4.69 -4.25 10.37
C THR A 56 4.03 -4.18 11.75
N LYS A 57 2.98 -3.36 11.92
CA LYS A 57 2.21 -3.21 13.17
C LYS A 57 1.24 -4.36 13.47
N LEU A 58 1.06 -5.33 12.58
CA LEU A 58 0.18 -6.48 12.86
C LEU A 58 0.81 -7.51 13.81
N TYR A 59 2.12 -7.45 14.06
CA TYR A 59 2.88 -8.44 14.84
C TYR A 59 3.59 -7.85 16.08
N GLN A 60 3.28 -6.61 16.48
CA GLN A 60 3.70 -6.01 17.75
C GLN A 60 2.54 -5.99 18.74
#